data_AF-A0A328B7S0-F1
#
_entry.id   AF-A0A328B7S0-F1
#
_cell.length_a   1.000
_cell.length_b   1.000
_cell.length_c   1.000
_cell.angle_alpha   90.00
_cell.angle_beta   90.00
_cell.angle_gamma   90.00
#
_symmetry.space_group_name_H-M   'P 1'
#
loop_
_entity.id
_entity.type
_entity.pdbx_description
1 polymer ?
#
loop_
_entity_poly.entity_id
_entity_poly.type
_entity_poly.pdbx_seq_one_letter_code
_entity_poly.pdbx_strand_id
1 'polypeptide(L)'
;MMAKVASKPTGSPDSRFRSQIEAAIAEGIAPEDMTLRLTLRDVTLLSRDRSTPVADISYAGGEMRFLGVRVEKGGVDVSSLVRGEA
;
A
#
# COMPACT_ATOMS: atom_id res chain seq x y z
N MET A 1 -20.64 2.93 24.31
CA MET A 1 -19.36 3.66 24.41
C MET A 1 -18.32 2.84 23.66
N MET A 2 -18.04 3.19 22.41
CA MET A 2 -17.21 2.38 21.52
C MET A 2 -15.74 2.49 21.93
N ALA A 3 -15.08 1.34 22.07
CA ALA A 3 -13.70 1.25 22.53
C ALA A 3 -12.77 2.01 21.57
N LYS A 4 -12.14 3.07 22.09
CA LYS A 4 -11.07 3.82 21.43
C LYS A 4 -9.83 2.94 21.41
N VAL A 5 -9.61 2.20 20.33
CA VAL A 5 -8.40 1.39 20.14
C VAL A 5 -7.21 2.35 20.08
N ALA A 6 -6.32 2.22 21.05
CA ALA A 6 -5.14 3.05 21.21
C ALA A 6 -4.19 2.85 20.02
N SER A 7 -3.94 3.94 19.28
CA SER A 7 -2.92 4.05 18.24
C SER A 7 -1.54 3.75 18.81
N LYS A 8 -0.99 2.57 18.49
CA LYS A 8 0.44 2.30 18.67
C LYS A 8 1.19 3.13 17.62
N PRO A 9 2.17 3.97 18.01
CA PRO A 9 2.85 4.86 17.07
C PRO A 9 3.93 4.09 16.30
N THR A 10 3.50 3.36 15.28
CA THR A 10 4.29 2.89 14.12
C THR A 10 3.29 2.09 13.29
N GLY A 11 2.48 2.79 12.50
CA GLY A 11 1.60 2.12 11.54
C GLY A 11 2.48 1.27 10.65
N SER A 12 2.21 -0.03 10.60
CA SER A 12 2.75 -0.89 9.58
C SER A 12 2.55 -0.23 8.20
N PRO A 13 3.49 -0.42 7.25
CA PRO A 13 3.43 0.27 5.97
C PRO A 13 2.08 0.06 5.26
N ASP A 14 1.41 -1.08 5.50
CA ASP A 14 0.06 -1.37 5.01
C ASP A 14 -0.93 -0.25 5.37
N SER A 15 -0.99 0.18 6.63
CA SER A 15 -2.01 1.10 7.12
C SER A 15 -1.76 2.50 6.58
N ARG A 16 -0.48 2.89 6.47
CA ARG A 16 -0.08 4.17 5.88
C ARG A 16 -0.40 4.23 4.38
N PHE A 17 -0.15 3.16 3.62
CA PHE A 17 -0.39 3.16 2.18
C PHE A 17 -1.86 2.91 1.84
N ARG A 18 -2.56 2.08 2.61
CA ARG A 18 -4.01 1.90 2.50
C ARG A 18 -4.72 3.25 2.57
N SER A 19 -4.48 4.06 3.61
CA SER A 19 -5.11 5.38 3.72
C SER A 19 -4.76 6.33 2.57
N GLN A 20 -3.54 6.25 2.01
CA GLN A 20 -3.16 7.07 0.85
C GLN A 20 -3.85 6.63 -0.45
N ILE A 21 -4.02 5.31 -0.63
CA ILE A 21 -4.72 4.70 -1.77
C ILE A 21 -6.22 5.02 -1.66
N GLU A 22 -6.83 4.82 -0.49
CA GLU A 22 -8.24 5.17 -0.25
C GLU A 22 -8.50 6.66 -0.48
N ALA A 23 -7.60 7.54 -0.02
CA ALA A 23 -7.70 8.97 -0.30
C ALA A 23 -7.62 9.26 -1.80
N ALA A 24 -6.69 8.62 -2.53
CA ALA A 24 -6.55 8.81 -3.96
C ALA A 24 -7.76 8.26 -4.76
N ILE A 25 -8.34 7.14 -4.33
CA ILE A 25 -9.59 6.60 -4.89
C ILE A 25 -10.75 7.57 -4.62
N ALA A 26 -10.82 8.15 -3.42
CA ALA A 26 -11.82 9.16 -3.07
C ALA A 26 -11.64 10.47 -3.88
N GLU A 27 -10.40 10.78 -4.28
CA GLU A 27 -10.08 11.87 -5.23
C GLU A 27 -10.46 11.53 -6.68
N GLY A 28 -10.89 10.29 -6.96
CA GLY A 28 -11.32 9.82 -8.29
C GLY A 28 -10.19 9.22 -9.14
N ILE A 29 -9.03 8.96 -8.55
CA ILE A 29 -7.89 8.35 -9.24
C ILE A 29 -8.08 6.82 -9.22
N ALA A 30 -8.00 6.19 -10.39
CA ALA A 30 -8.13 4.75 -10.50
C ALA A 30 -6.92 4.04 -9.86
N PRO A 31 -7.09 2.90 -9.17
CA PRO A 31 -5.97 2.15 -8.57
C PRO A 31 -4.93 1.73 -9.60
N GLU A 32 -5.35 1.47 -10.83
CA GLU A 32 -4.51 1.10 -11.96
C GLU A 32 -3.60 2.23 -12.47
N ASP A 33 -3.98 3.50 -12.25
CA ASP A 33 -3.15 4.69 -12.50
C ASP A 33 -2.17 4.97 -11.35
N MET A 34 -2.24 4.20 -10.27
CA MET A 34 -1.34 4.35 -9.14
C MET A 34 -0.22 3.30 -9.18
N THR A 35 0.96 3.73 -8.76
CA THR A 35 2.11 2.86 -8.54
C THR A 35 2.65 3.06 -7.14
N LEU A 36 2.59 2.02 -6.33
CA LEU A 36 3.17 1.97 -5.00
C LEU A 36 4.64 1.56 -5.09
N ARG A 37 5.55 2.51 -4.92
CA ARG A 37 6.98 2.26 -4.89
C ARG A 37 7.42 1.97 -3.47
N LEU A 38 7.90 0.77 -3.24
CA LEU A 38 8.33 0.34 -1.90
C LEU A 38 9.81 -0.01 -1.89
N THR A 39 10.48 0.36 -0.79
CA THR A 39 11.80 -0.16 -0.48
C THR A 39 11.73 -1.68 -0.26
N LEU A 40 12.84 -2.40 -0.47
CA LEU A 40 12.89 -3.86 -0.23
C LEU A 40 12.51 -4.24 1.22
N ARG A 41 12.81 -3.35 2.17
CA ARG A 41 12.43 -3.51 3.58
C ARG A 41 10.92 -3.43 3.75
N ASP A 42 10.28 -2.41 3.18
CA ASP A 42 8.83 -2.22 3.29
C ASP A 42 8.05 -3.30 2.54
N VAL A 43 8.54 -3.76 1.38
CA VAL A 43 7.93 -4.92 0.68
C VAL A 43 7.94 -6.14 1.58
N THR A 44 9.06 -6.40 2.25
CA THR A 44 9.20 -7.54 3.17
C THR A 44 8.29 -7.40 4.38
N LEU A 45 8.16 -6.18 4.93
CA LEU A 45 7.25 -5.89 6.03
C LEU A 45 5.80 -6.08 5.60
N LEU A 46 5.40 -5.52 4.44
CA LEU A 46 4.05 -5.63 3.89
C LEU A 46 3.66 -7.10 3.63
N SER A 47 4.57 -7.88 3.05
CA SER A 47 4.33 -9.30 2.76
C SER A 47 4.31 -10.18 4.02
N ARG A 48 4.98 -9.77 5.10
CA ARG A 48 4.97 -10.49 6.39
C ARG A 48 3.89 -10.00 7.34
N ASP A 49 3.30 -8.85 7.08
CA ASP A 49 2.25 -8.30 7.92
C ASP A 49 0.97 -9.12 7.75
N ARG A 50 0.61 -9.84 8.81
CA ARG A 50 -0.62 -10.67 8.85
C ARG A 50 -1.89 -9.83 8.97
N SER A 51 -1.78 -8.54 9.22
CA SER A 51 -2.88 -7.59 9.25
C SER A 51 -3.29 -7.17 7.84
N THR A 52 -2.42 -7.42 6.84
CA THR A 52 -2.75 -7.27 5.43
C THR A 52 -3.57 -8.49 4.98
N PRO A 53 -4.86 -8.34 4.67
CA PRO A 53 -5.66 -9.42 4.12
C PRO A 53 -5.02 -9.89 2.81
N VAL A 54 -4.84 -11.20 2.65
CA VAL A 54 -4.36 -11.76 1.38
C VAL A 54 -5.29 -11.41 0.22
N ALA A 55 -6.58 -11.19 0.49
CA ALA A 55 -7.55 -10.70 -0.48
C ALA A 55 -7.19 -9.31 -1.08
N ASP A 56 -6.46 -8.47 -0.33
CA ASP A 56 -6.00 -7.17 -0.82
C ASP A 56 -4.72 -7.27 -1.65
N ILE A 57 -4.03 -8.42 -1.62
CA ILE A 57 -2.80 -8.67 -2.39
C ILE A 57 -3.15 -9.56 -3.58
N SER A 58 -3.11 -8.99 -4.77
CA SER A 58 -3.27 -9.73 -6.03
C SER A 58 -1.94 -9.82 -6.75
N TYR A 59 -1.65 -10.97 -7.36
CA TYR A 59 -0.49 -11.11 -8.25
C TYR A 59 -0.99 -11.24 -9.68
N ALA A 60 -0.62 -10.29 -10.55
CA ALA A 60 -0.99 -10.29 -11.97
C ALA A 60 0.27 -10.08 -12.81
N GLY A 61 0.54 -11.01 -13.74
CA GLY A 61 1.71 -10.90 -14.64
C GLY A 61 3.08 -10.97 -13.95
N GLY A 62 3.16 -11.56 -12.75
CA GLY A 62 4.39 -11.57 -11.94
C GLY A 62 4.58 -10.33 -11.07
N GLU A 63 3.65 -9.37 -11.15
CA GLU A 63 3.68 -8.13 -10.37
C GLU A 63 2.74 -8.22 -9.18
N MET A 64 3.21 -7.73 -8.04
CA MET A 64 2.37 -7.64 -6.84
C MET A 64 1.49 -6.41 -6.95
N ARG A 65 0.21 -6.55 -6.68
CA ARG A 65 -0.78 -5.48 -6.61
C ARG A 65 -1.37 -5.45 -5.22
N PHE A 66 -1.49 -4.25 -4.65
CA PHE A 66 -2.08 -4.03 -3.35
C PHE A 66 -3.31 -3.14 -3.50
N LEU A 67 -4.50 -3.63 -3.13
CA LEU A 67 -5.78 -2.94 -3.36
C LEU A 67 -6.00 -2.55 -4.83
N GLY A 68 -5.48 -3.35 -5.76
CA GLY A 68 -5.49 -3.06 -7.20
C GLY A 68 -4.35 -2.15 -7.69
N VAL A 69 -3.61 -1.50 -6.79
CA VAL A 69 -2.46 -0.64 -7.11
C VAL A 69 -1.21 -1.45 -7.41
N ARG A 70 -0.51 -1.13 -8.50
CA ARG A 70 0.74 -1.81 -8.88
C ARG A 70 1.84 -1.55 -7.84
N VAL A 71 2.52 -2.58 -7.36
CA VAL A 71 3.62 -2.44 -6.40
C VAL A 71 4.96 -2.66 -7.10
N GLU A 72 5.77 -1.61 -7.18
CA GLU A 72 7.17 -1.71 -7.59
C GLU A 72 8.07 -1.95 -6.39
N LYS A 73 8.88 -3.00 -6.47
CA LYS A 73 9.75 -3.47 -5.39
C LYS A 73 11.18 -3.01 -5.64
N GLY A 74 11.74 -2.23 -4.72
CA GLY A 74 13.12 -1.73 -4.82
C GLY A 74 13.26 -0.53 -5.77
N GLY A 75 14.49 -0.02 -5.91
CA GLY A 75 14.80 1.13 -6.77
C GLY A 75 14.44 2.51 -6.20
N VAL A 76 13.96 2.57 -4.95
CA VAL A 76 13.68 3.82 -4.22
C VAL A 76 14.32 3.79 -2.84
N ASP A 77 14.83 4.94 -2.38
CA ASP A 77 15.33 5.14 -1.02
C ASP A 77 14.21 5.24 0.02
N VAL A 78 13.03 5.71 -0.40
CA VAL A 78 11.87 5.92 0.47
C VAL A 78 10.61 5.38 -0.21
N SER A 79 9.78 4.69 0.57
CA SER A 79 8.51 4.15 0.09
C SER A 79 7.46 5.25 -0.10
N SER A 80 6.84 5.31 -1.28
CA SER A 80 5.93 6.38 -1.69
C SER A 80 4.85 5.87 -2.66
N LEU A 81 3.63 6.42 -2.55
CA LEU A 81 2.57 6.22 -3.54
C LEU A 81 2.74 7.25 -4.65
N VAL A 82 2.98 6.78 -5.87
CA VAL A 82 2.96 7.60 -7.09
C VAL A 82 1.56 7.49 -7.67
N ARG A 83 0.89 8.63 -7.84
CA ARG A 83 -0.41 8.73 -8.51
C ARG A 83 -0.09 9.28 -9.90
N GLY A 84 -0.44 8.57 -10.97
CA GLY A 84 -0.16 8.89 -12.38
C GLY A 84 0.64 10.17 -12.62
N GLU A 85 1.94 10.04 -12.87
CA GLU A 85 2.65 11.08 -13.61
C GLU A 85 2.19 10.96 -15.06
N ALA A 86 1.74 12.08 -15.63
CA ALA A 86 1.27 12.22 -17.00
C ALA A 86 2.21 11.63 -18.06
#